data_AF-A0A925NE95-F1
#
_entry.id   AF-A0A925NE95-F1
#
_cell.length_a   1.000
_cell.length_b   1.000
_cell.length_c   1.000
_cell.angle_alpha   90.00
_cell.angle_beta   90.00
_cell.angle_gamma   90.00
#
_symmetry.space_group_name_H-M   'P 1'
#
loop_
_entity.id
_entity.type
_entity.pdbx_description
1 polymer ?
#
loop_
_entity_poly.entity_id
_entity_poly.type
_entity_poly.pdbx_seq_one_letter_code
_entity_poly.pdbx_strand_id
1 'polypeptide(L)'
;AARLLWGRTPSTVSLDRPYAGVLPHSFAVLQSPEYSELFRVTQVAEASRAEFGISGKSMMLTLAGEHLSLFAHAVRDTTVLVQSQALPRARSPIAAPVSGGLIAVTGAVHGLVKDRRVIVQGLSVASGERIAHQAVLVDAVVGSDRTTLHITPPLPVALKRGSVVVFGNVALATHGDTGAQILGAGDASQAFQRFELKRLPLTYRSAPNESGIDSELSIRVGDVEWTERPTLFGAGPNDRVYSVHTDEQGKDWVLFGDGVRGARLPSGVNNVRASYRQGLGQGGNVKADQLTQLMTRPMGLKGVSNPAAAEGGTDAEPARQARRSMPLGTRTLGRAVSLRDYEDFALAFTGIAKAQARVLHLSSGPTVAITVAGQSGDAVTAGGPIWQNLWGALKANGDPHVQIALLSYKASSFRLGLKVKRDPAYASLPLLVAVQAALRAHFAFDERALGQPVLQSEVVAVAHRVPGVVAIDLDFLYGGSSPFLQVLKSKQTRLLAGAMRVQNGVAKPAELLTLHPAAFERLEEMP
;
A
#
# COMPACT_ATOMS: atom_id res chain seq x y z
N ALA A 1 -40.55 -40.32 -19.61
CA ALA A 1 -40.65 -41.24 -20.75
C ALA A 1 -42.12 -41.55 -21.01
N ALA A 2 -42.59 -41.28 -22.22
CA ALA A 2 -43.92 -41.66 -22.72
C ALA A 2 -43.77 -42.79 -23.75
N ARG A 3 -44.81 -43.61 -23.94
CA ARG A 3 -44.82 -44.66 -24.97
C ARG A 3 -45.53 -44.18 -26.23
N LEU A 4 -44.98 -44.56 -27.38
CA LEU A 4 -45.50 -44.20 -28.70
C LEU A 4 -46.74 -45.03 -29.04
N LEU A 5 -47.72 -44.42 -29.72
CA LEU A 5 -48.82 -45.05 -30.44
C LEU A 5 -48.92 -44.34 -31.80
N TRP A 6 -48.95 -45.08 -32.91
CA TRP A 6 -48.93 -44.45 -34.23
C TRP A 6 -50.28 -43.79 -34.56
N GLY A 7 -50.24 -42.56 -35.09
CA GLY A 7 -51.40 -41.81 -35.53
C GLY A 7 -51.86 -42.19 -36.95
N ARG A 8 -53.06 -41.77 -37.35
CA ARG A 8 -53.59 -42.04 -38.71
C ARG A 8 -52.99 -41.15 -39.80
N THR A 9 -52.21 -40.13 -39.42
CA THR A 9 -51.55 -39.17 -40.33
C THR A 9 -50.03 -39.22 -40.20
N PRO A 10 -49.27 -38.99 -41.29
CA PRO A 10 -47.83 -39.26 -41.35
C PRO A 10 -46.96 -38.37 -40.45
N SER A 11 -47.51 -37.30 -39.86
CA SER A 11 -46.82 -36.34 -38.98
C SER A 11 -47.33 -36.35 -37.53
N THR A 12 -48.21 -37.30 -37.18
CA THR A 12 -48.87 -37.33 -35.87
C THR A 12 -48.54 -38.58 -35.09
N VAL A 13 -48.21 -38.37 -33.82
CA VAL A 13 -47.89 -39.41 -32.85
C VAL A 13 -48.84 -39.29 -31.66
N SER A 14 -49.36 -40.41 -31.18
CA SER A 14 -50.11 -40.46 -29.92
C SER A 14 -49.22 -40.96 -28.79
N LEU A 15 -49.34 -40.37 -27.62
CA LEU A 15 -48.69 -40.82 -26.38
C LEU A 15 -49.65 -41.68 -25.57
N ASP A 16 -49.13 -42.56 -24.74
CA ASP A 16 -49.89 -43.47 -23.87
C ASP A 16 -50.88 -42.78 -22.91
N ARG A 17 -50.60 -41.53 -22.54
CA ARG A 17 -51.45 -40.72 -21.64
C ARG A 17 -51.22 -39.22 -21.87
N PRO A 18 -52.06 -38.33 -21.31
CA PRO A 18 -51.79 -36.90 -21.32
C PRO A 18 -50.60 -36.51 -20.42
N TYR A 19 -49.75 -35.62 -20.93
CA TYR A 19 -48.58 -35.08 -20.22
C TYR A 19 -48.68 -33.55 -20.15
N ALA A 20 -49.04 -33.00 -18.99
CA ALA A 20 -49.36 -31.57 -18.83
C ALA A 20 -48.23 -30.59 -19.19
N GLY A 21 -46.96 -31.01 -19.18
CA GLY A 21 -45.83 -30.13 -19.53
C GLY A 21 -45.41 -30.17 -21.00
N VAL A 22 -46.18 -30.83 -21.87
CA VAL A 22 -45.90 -30.83 -23.32
C VAL A 22 -46.68 -29.69 -23.97
N LEU A 23 -45.95 -28.71 -24.48
CA LEU A 23 -46.51 -27.49 -25.07
C LEU A 23 -46.18 -27.40 -26.57
N PRO A 24 -46.99 -26.68 -27.37
CA PRO A 24 -46.58 -26.28 -28.71
C PRO A 24 -45.23 -25.55 -28.70
N HIS A 25 -44.43 -25.74 -29.74
CA HIS A 25 -43.06 -25.26 -29.90
C HIS A 25 -42.01 -25.83 -28.94
N SER A 26 -42.38 -26.77 -28.05
CA SER A 26 -41.42 -27.58 -27.30
C SER A 26 -40.76 -28.65 -28.17
N PHE A 27 -39.79 -29.37 -27.61
CA PHE A 27 -39.13 -30.48 -28.29
C PHE A 27 -39.56 -31.84 -27.74
N ALA A 28 -39.61 -32.82 -28.62
CA ALA A 28 -39.80 -34.23 -28.30
C ALA A 28 -38.65 -35.04 -28.93
N VAL A 29 -38.00 -35.92 -28.18
CA VAL A 29 -37.04 -36.89 -28.72
C VAL A 29 -37.73 -38.23 -28.82
N LEU A 30 -37.72 -38.83 -30.01
CA LEU A 30 -38.14 -40.22 -30.21
C LEU A 30 -36.89 -41.07 -30.24
N GLN A 31 -36.86 -42.12 -29.42
CA GLN A 31 -35.71 -42.99 -29.24
C GLN A 31 -36.14 -44.46 -29.35
N SER A 32 -35.62 -45.15 -30.36
CA SER A 32 -35.64 -46.60 -30.49
C SER A 32 -34.25 -47.17 -30.11
N PRO A 33 -34.07 -48.51 -30.04
CA PRO A 33 -32.77 -49.10 -29.71
C PRO A 33 -31.65 -48.74 -30.69
N GLU A 34 -31.98 -48.47 -31.96
CA GLU A 34 -31.01 -48.24 -33.04
C GLU A 34 -30.94 -46.79 -33.50
N TYR A 35 -31.91 -45.95 -33.12
CA TYR A 35 -32.02 -44.59 -33.64
C TYR A 35 -32.68 -43.63 -32.65
N SER A 36 -32.18 -42.40 -32.59
CA SER A 36 -32.79 -41.32 -31.80
C SER A 36 -32.78 -40.01 -32.59
N GLU A 37 -33.91 -39.31 -32.61
CA GLU A 37 -34.03 -38.03 -33.31
C GLU A 37 -34.87 -37.02 -32.53
N LEU A 38 -34.50 -35.74 -32.69
CA LEU A 38 -35.15 -34.59 -32.08
C LEU A 38 -36.21 -34.03 -33.03
N PHE A 39 -37.44 -33.92 -32.54
CA PHE A 39 -38.57 -33.35 -33.26
C PHE A 39 -39.07 -32.09 -32.56
N ARG A 40 -39.54 -31.13 -33.37
CA ARG A 40 -40.25 -29.96 -32.85
C ARG A 40 -41.74 -30.27 -32.76
N VAL A 41 -42.32 -30.09 -31.58
CA VAL A 41 -43.77 -30.23 -31.37
C VAL A 41 -44.43 -28.98 -31.94
N THR A 42 -45.23 -29.14 -32.99
CA THR A 42 -45.95 -28.01 -33.63
C THR A 42 -47.35 -27.84 -33.04
N GLN A 43 -48.00 -28.94 -32.68
CA GLN A 43 -49.34 -28.93 -32.09
C GLN A 43 -49.48 -30.04 -31.05
N VAL A 44 -50.27 -29.78 -30.01
CA VAL A 44 -50.63 -30.73 -28.94
C VAL A 44 -52.14 -30.77 -28.85
N ALA A 45 -52.73 -31.96 -28.82
CA ALA A 45 -54.16 -32.16 -28.62
C ALA A 45 -54.40 -33.35 -27.67
N GLU A 46 -55.41 -33.26 -26.81
CA GLU A 46 -55.88 -34.43 -26.07
C GLU A 46 -56.94 -35.15 -26.91
N ALA A 47 -56.82 -36.47 -27.01
CA ALA A 47 -57.76 -37.32 -27.73
C ALA A 47 -58.17 -38.52 -26.89
N SER A 48 -59.43 -38.92 -26.99
CA SER A 48 -59.89 -40.22 -26.48
C SER A 48 -59.61 -41.27 -27.54
N ARG A 49 -58.90 -42.35 -27.19
CA ARG A 49 -58.58 -43.45 -28.11
C ARG A 49 -59.19 -44.75 -27.57
N ALA A 50 -59.94 -45.44 -28.42
CA ALA A 50 -60.55 -46.73 -28.12
C ALA A 50 -60.07 -47.77 -29.13
N GLU A 51 -59.28 -48.75 -28.67
CA GLU A 51 -58.78 -49.87 -29.46
C GLU A 51 -58.79 -51.14 -28.61
N PHE A 52 -59.03 -52.30 -29.24
CA PHE A 52 -59.00 -53.63 -28.59
C PHE A 52 -59.87 -53.75 -27.31
N GLY A 53 -61.02 -53.06 -27.27
CA GLY A 53 -61.95 -53.11 -26.14
C GLY A 53 -61.56 -52.25 -24.94
N ILE A 54 -60.50 -51.41 -25.04
CA ILE A 54 -60.05 -50.50 -23.99
C ILE A 54 -60.13 -49.06 -24.49
N SER A 55 -60.75 -48.18 -23.69
CA SER A 55 -60.83 -46.73 -23.95
C SER A 55 -59.99 -45.96 -22.94
N GLY A 56 -59.16 -45.03 -23.41
CA GLY A 56 -58.29 -44.22 -22.58
C GLY A 56 -58.00 -42.84 -23.18
N LYS A 57 -57.65 -41.88 -22.32
CA LYS A 57 -57.17 -40.57 -22.75
C LYS A 57 -55.72 -40.67 -23.21
N SER A 58 -55.43 -40.12 -24.38
CA SER A 58 -54.11 -40.06 -25.01
C SER A 58 -53.80 -38.62 -25.41
N MET A 59 -52.52 -38.27 -25.51
CA MET A 59 -52.09 -36.98 -26.04
C MET A 59 -51.51 -37.16 -27.43
N MET A 60 -52.05 -36.44 -28.40
CA MET A 60 -51.58 -36.41 -29.78
C MET A 60 -50.64 -35.23 -29.99
N LEU A 61 -49.46 -35.52 -30.51
CA LEU A 61 -48.44 -34.56 -30.90
C LEU A 61 -48.34 -34.53 -32.42
N THR A 62 -48.33 -33.33 -32.99
CA THR A 62 -47.92 -33.12 -34.38
C THR A 62 -46.45 -32.72 -34.38
N LEU A 63 -45.61 -33.52 -35.01
CA LEU A 63 -44.17 -33.38 -34.97
C LEU A 63 -43.65 -32.87 -36.32
N ALA A 64 -42.73 -31.90 -36.27
CA ALA A 64 -41.93 -31.45 -37.40
C ALA A 64 -40.48 -31.88 -37.20
N GLY A 65 -39.94 -32.62 -38.16
CA GLY A 65 -38.60 -33.18 -38.16
C GLY A 65 -38.44 -34.16 -39.33
N GLU A 66 -37.26 -34.74 -39.48
CA GLU A 66 -37.00 -35.72 -40.53
C GLU A 66 -37.23 -37.15 -40.00
N HIS A 67 -37.28 -38.13 -40.90
CA HIS A 67 -37.29 -39.57 -40.58
C HIS A 67 -38.31 -40.09 -39.54
N LEU A 68 -39.41 -39.38 -39.29
CA LEU A 68 -40.45 -39.82 -38.34
C LEU A 68 -40.98 -41.23 -38.68
N SER A 69 -41.04 -41.58 -39.97
CA SER A 69 -41.47 -42.89 -40.47
C SER A 69 -40.61 -44.07 -39.97
N LEU A 70 -39.36 -43.84 -39.57
CA LEU A 70 -38.50 -44.91 -39.01
C LEU A 70 -39.06 -45.46 -37.69
N PHE A 71 -39.84 -44.67 -36.96
CA PHE A 71 -40.47 -45.07 -35.71
C PHE A 71 -41.84 -45.75 -35.90
N ALA A 72 -42.38 -45.77 -37.13
CA ALA A 72 -43.71 -46.29 -37.44
C ALA A 72 -43.85 -47.79 -37.21
N HIS A 73 -42.77 -48.54 -37.42
CA HIS A 73 -42.75 -50.00 -37.31
C HIS A 73 -42.20 -50.49 -35.95
N ALA A 74 -41.64 -49.60 -35.14
CA ALA A 74 -41.00 -49.89 -33.84
C ALA A 74 -41.73 -49.22 -32.67
N VAL A 75 -43.05 -49.10 -32.75
CA VAL A 75 -43.89 -48.36 -31.79
C VAL A 75 -43.72 -48.87 -30.35
N ARG A 76 -43.60 -50.19 -30.17
CA ARG A 76 -43.45 -50.82 -28.84
C ARG A 76 -42.07 -50.60 -28.23
N ASP A 77 -41.07 -50.34 -29.07
CA ASP A 77 -39.67 -50.15 -28.69
C ASP A 77 -39.25 -48.68 -28.69
N THR A 78 -40.17 -47.77 -29.05
CA THR A 78 -39.93 -46.33 -29.09
C THR A 78 -40.34 -45.66 -27.79
N THR A 79 -39.38 -44.99 -27.16
CA THR A 79 -39.58 -44.10 -26.02
C THR A 79 -39.63 -42.66 -26.50
N VAL A 80 -40.62 -41.89 -26.03
CA VAL A 80 -40.72 -40.46 -26.30
C VAL A 80 -40.29 -39.68 -25.06
N LEU A 81 -39.25 -38.87 -25.21
CA LEU A 81 -38.80 -37.90 -24.20
C LEU A 81 -39.38 -36.54 -24.54
N VAL A 82 -40.23 -36.02 -23.65
CA VAL A 82 -40.97 -34.76 -23.82
C VAL A 82 -40.73 -33.86 -22.61
N GLN A 83 -41.30 -32.64 -22.60
CA GLN A 83 -41.07 -31.61 -21.56
C GLN A 83 -39.65 -31.05 -21.57
N SER A 84 -39.17 -30.62 -22.75
CA SER A 84 -37.85 -30.02 -22.90
C SER A 84 -37.67 -28.78 -22.02
N GLN A 85 -36.59 -28.73 -21.23
CA GLN A 85 -36.20 -27.55 -20.45
C GLN A 85 -35.08 -26.78 -21.18
N ALA A 86 -35.28 -25.49 -21.41
CA ALA A 86 -34.22 -24.62 -21.92
C ALA A 86 -33.17 -24.38 -20.82
N LEU A 87 -31.94 -24.79 -21.08
CA LEU A 87 -30.81 -24.47 -20.20
C LEU A 87 -30.19 -23.13 -20.64
N PRO A 88 -30.09 -22.12 -19.76
CA PRO A 88 -29.39 -20.90 -20.09
C PRO A 88 -27.92 -21.22 -20.38
N ARG A 89 -27.35 -20.61 -21.44
CA ARG A 89 -25.91 -20.74 -21.70
C ARG A 89 -25.14 -20.18 -20.51
N ALA A 90 -24.36 -21.03 -19.84
CA ALA A 90 -23.43 -20.58 -18.82
C ALA A 90 -22.38 -19.67 -19.46
N ARG A 91 -22.05 -18.56 -18.79
CA ARG A 91 -20.95 -17.69 -19.23
C ARG A 91 -19.63 -18.37 -18.91
N SER A 92 -18.68 -18.35 -19.84
CA SER A 92 -17.32 -18.83 -19.57
C SER A 92 -16.67 -17.93 -18.53
N PRO A 93 -16.18 -18.47 -17.40
CA PRO A 93 -15.51 -17.66 -16.39
C PRO A 93 -14.19 -17.12 -16.95
N ILE A 94 -13.90 -15.85 -16.66
CA ILE A 94 -12.58 -15.30 -16.93
C ILE A 94 -11.64 -15.87 -15.87
N ALA A 95 -10.77 -16.81 -16.24
CA ALA A 95 -9.80 -17.42 -15.33
C ALA A 95 -8.48 -16.62 -15.21
N ALA A 96 -8.21 -15.74 -16.18
CA ALA A 96 -6.97 -14.97 -16.23
C ALA A 96 -6.80 -14.11 -14.97
N PRO A 97 -5.58 -14.04 -14.39
CA PRO A 97 -5.23 -13.10 -13.34
C PRO A 97 -5.62 -11.65 -13.69
N VAL A 98 -5.82 -10.83 -12.67
CA VAL A 98 -6.04 -9.39 -12.85
C VAL A 98 -4.69 -8.69 -12.82
N SER A 99 -4.33 -7.98 -13.89
CA SER A 99 -3.05 -7.27 -14.02
C SER A 99 -3.22 -5.99 -14.85
N GLY A 100 -2.23 -5.10 -14.79
CA GLY A 100 -2.26 -3.84 -15.54
C GLY A 100 -3.23 -2.81 -14.96
N GLY A 101 -3.65 -1.86 -15.80
CA GLY A 101 -4.52 -0.74 -15.39
C GLY A 101 -6.00 -0.93 -15.69
N LEU A 102 -6.41 -1.98 -16.41
CA LEU A 102 -7.81 -2.22 -16.80
C LEU A 102 -8.41 -3.36 -15.99
N ILE A 103 -9.39 -3.05 -15.14
CA ILE A 103 -10.00 -3.99 -14.21
C ILE A 103 -11.48 -4.16 -14.53
N ALA A 104 -11.87 -5.38 -14.90
CA ALA A 104 -13.26 -5.75 -15.09
C ALA A 104 -13.93 -6.13 -13.75
N VAL A 105 -15.03 -5.45 -13.43
CA VAL A 105 -15.89 -5.69 -12.26
C VAL A 105 -17.27 -6.15 -12.72
N THR A 106 -17.85 -7.12 -12.02
CA THR A 106 -19.17 -7.65 -12.33
C THR A 106 -20.27 -6.62 -12.04
N GLY A 107 -21.23 -6.50 -12.97
CA GLY A 107 -22.39 -5.62 -12.84
C GLY A 107 -22.16 -4.20 -13.35
N ALA A 108 -23.26 -3.46 -13.49
CA ALA A 108 -23.26 -2.05 -13.81
C ALA A 108 -23.02 -1.23 -12.52
N VAL A 109 -21.83 -0.66 -12.37
CA VAL A 109 -21.44 0.12 -11.19
C VAL A 109 -21.46 1.60 -11.56
N HIS A 110 -22.50 2.30 -11.10
CA HIS A 110 -22.66 3.73 -11.31
C HIS A 110 -21.97 4.55 -10.19
N GLY A 111 -21.70 5.84 -10.46
CA GLY A 111 -21.14 6.77 -9.48
C GLY A 111 -19.61 6.75 -9.34
N LEU A 112 -18.92 5.96 -10.16
CA LEU A 112 -17.47 5.98 -10.29
C LEU A 112 -17.04 7.08 -11.27
N VAL A 113 -16.60 8.21 -10.71
CA VAL A 113 -16.17 9.39 -11.47
C VAL A 113 -14.65 9.42 -11.65
N LYS A 114 -14.19 10.06 -12.73
CA LYS A 114 -12.77 10.33 -12.98
C LYS A 114 -12.11 11.01 -11.76
N ASP A 115 -10.82 10.72 -11.57
CA ASP A 115 -9.95 11.21 -10.50
C ASP A 115 -10.30 10.73 -9.08
N ARG A 116 -11.27 9.82 -8.97
CA ARG A 116 -11.62 9.16 -7.71
C ARG A 116 -10.52 8.21 -7.25
N ARG A 117 -10.18 8.26 -5.96
CA ARG A 117 -9.28 7.30 -5.33
C ARG A 117 -9.94 5.93 -5.21
N VAL A 118 -9.17 4.90 -5.54
CA VAL A 118 -9.57 3.50 -5.43
C VAL A 118 -8.46 2.68 -4.79
N ILE A 119 -8.82 1.64 -4.05
CA ILE A 119 -7.85 0.64 -3.58
C ILE A 119 -8.22 -0.70 -4.20
N VAL A 120 -7.26 -1.36 -4.84
CA VAL A 120 -7.41 -2.71 -5.36
C VAL A 120 -6.65 -3.66 -4.47
N GLN A 121 -7.37 -4.54 -3.77
CA GLN A 121 -6.80 -5.53 -2.88
C GLN A 121 -6.90 -6.92 -3.50
N GLY A 122 -5.87 -7.75 -3.37
CA GLY A 122 -5.91 -9.15 -3.77
C GLY A 122 -4.63 -9.91 -3.43
N LEU A 123 -4.63 -11.22 -3.65
CA LEU A 123 -3.46 -12.07 -3.45
C LEU A 123 -2.57 -12.06 -4.70
N SER A 124 -1.28 -11.81 -4.53
CA SER A 124 -0.27 -11.93 -5.59
C SER A 124 -0.26 -13.35 -6.16
N VAL A 125 -0.21 -13.48 -7.49
CA VAL A 125 -0.02 -14.78 -8.15
C VAL A 125 1.39 -15.32 -7.86
N ALA A 126 2.39 -14.43 -7.79
CA ALA A 126 3.80 -14.82 -7.65
C ALA A 126 4.19 -15.20 -6.22
N SER A 127 3.80 -14.38 -5.22
CA SER A 127 4.19 -14.59 -3.82
C SER A 127 3.07 -15.17 -2.95
N GLY A 128 1.81 -15.08 -3.37
CA GLY A 128 0.66 -15.42 -2.54
C GLY A 128 0.33 -14.40 -1.45
N GLU A 129 1.12 -13.33 -1.32
CA GLU A 129 0.90 -12.27 -0.33
C GLU A 129 -0.25 -11.36 -0.71
N ARG A 130 -0.89 -10.77 0.30
CA ARG A 130 -1.95 -9.78 0.11
C ARG A 130 -1.33 -8.44 -0.30
N ILE A 131 -1.75 -7.93 -1.44
CA ILE A 131 -1.38 -6.61 -1.96
C ILE A 131 -2.59 -5.69 -1.85
N ALA A 132 -2.39 -4.48 -1.33
CA ALA A 132 -3.36 -3.39 -1.38
C ALA A 132 -2.76 -2.25 -2.23
N HIS A 133 -3.23 -2.13 -3.46
CA HIS A 133 -2.73 -1.17 -4.43
C HIS A 133 -3.58 0.10 -4.42
N GLN A 134 -2.97 1.23 -4.08
CA GLN A 134 -3.63 2.54 -4.11
C GLN A 134 -3.52 3.12 -5.52
N ALA A 135 -4.66 3.53 -6.09
CA ALA A 135 -4.71 4.09 -7.43
C ALA A 135 -5.78 5.19 -7.55
N VAL A 136 -5.77 5.86 -8.69
CA VAL A 136 -6.77 6.85 -9.12
C VAL A 136 -7.47 6.32 -10.35
N LEU A 137 -8.80 6.49 -10.40
CA LEU A 137 -9.63 6.11 -11.52
C LEU A 137 -9.48 7.14 -12.66
N VAL A 138 -8.97 6.69 -13.80
CA VAL A 138 -8.87 7.49 -15.04
C VAL A 138 -10.25 7.59 -15.71
N ASP A 139 -10.93 6.44 -15.84
CA ASP A 139 -12.29 6.33 -16.33
C ASP A 139 -12.97 5.04 -15.84
N ALA A 140 -14.29 4.96 -16.00
CA ALA A 140 -15.07 3.75 -15.81
C ALA A 140 -16.09 3.61 -16.94
N VAL A 141 -16.00 2.51 -17.70
CA VAL A 141 -16.93 2.19 -18.77
C VAL A 141 -17.97 1.21 -18.25
N VAL A 142 -19.20 1.69 -18.06
CA VAL A 142 -20.32 0.89 -17.55
C VAL A 142 -21.04 0.22 -18.71
N GLY A 143 -20.99 -1.12 -18.76
CA GLY A 143 -21.83 -1.95 -19.62
C GLY A 143 -23.03 -2.51 -18.87
N SER A 144 -23.90 -3.24 -19.57
CA SER A 144 -25.13 -3.82 -18.99
C SER A 144 -24.89 -4.83 -17.87
N ASP A 145 -23.77 -5.55 -17.91
CA ASP A 145 -23.46 -6.66 -16.99
C ASP A 145 -22.04 -6.58 -16.40
N ARG A 146 -21.26 -5.57 -16.78
CA ARG A 146 -19.86 -5.42 -16.40
C ARG A 146 -19.46 -3.95 -16.44
N THR A 147 -18.59 -3.56 -15.52
CA THR A 147 -17.94 -2.26 -15.53
C THR A 147 -16.44 -2.46 -15.70
N THR A 148 -15.83 -1.78 -16.67
CA THR A 148 -14.37 -1.76 -16.85
C THR A 148 -13.82 -0.49 -16.22
N LEU A 149 -12.92 -0.65 -15.26
CA LEU A 149 -12.23 0.45 -14.57
C LEU A 149 -10.84 0.63 -15.17
N HIS A 150 -10.49 1.85 -15.53
CA HIS A 150 -9.13 2.21 -15.88
C HIS A 150 -8.47 2.94 -14.70
N ILE A 151 -7.39 2.39 -14.17
CA ILE A 151 -6.69 2.93 -12.99
C ILE A 151 -5.25 3.31 -13.30
N THR A 152 -4.75 4.31 -12.59
CA THR A 152 -3.34 4.72 -12.59
C THR A 152 -2.83 4.96 -11.17
N PRO A 153 -1.61 4.51 -10.80
CA PRO A 153 -0.73 3.65 -11.58
C PRO A 153 -1.33 2.24 -11.79
N PRO A 154 -0.89 1.49 -12.83
CA PRO A 154 -1.34 0.12 -13.04
C PRO A 154 -0.90 -0.81 -11.90
N LEU A 155 -1.54 -1.97 -11.81
CA LEU A 155 -1.19 -2.98 -10.79
C LEU A 155 0.30 -3.39 -10.92
N PRO A 156 1.06 -3.37 -9.81
CA PRO A 156 2.50 -3.66 -9.82
C PRO A 156 2.78 -5.15 -10.04
N VAL A 157 1.81 -6.02 -9.70
CA VAL A 157 1.88 -7.48 -9.86
C VAL A 157 0.53 -8.02 -10.30
N ALA A 158 0.52 -9.21 -10.91
CA ALA A 158 -0.72 -9.91 -11.22
C ALA A 158 -1.37 -10.50 -9.95
N LEU A 159 -2.69 -10.31 -9.82
CA LEU A 159 -3.49 -10.76 -8.68
C LEU A 159 -4.40 -11.94 -9.03
N LYS A 160 -4.59 -12.86 -8.08
CA LYS A 160 -5.52 -13.99 -8.19
C LYS A 160 -6.95 -13.46 -8.26
N ARG A 161 -7.62 -13.59 -9.41
CA ARG A 161 -8.92 -12.94 -9.70
C ARG A 161 -9.98 -13.14 -8.62
N GLY A 162 -10.15 -14.36 -8.11
CA GLY A 162 -11.16 -14.66 -7.07
C GLY A 162 -10.92 -13.98 -5.72
N SER A 163 -9.73 -13.40 -5.50
CA SER A 163 -9.40 -12.65 -4.29
C SER A 163 -9.48 -11.13 -4.46
N VAL A 164 -9.76 -10.65 -5.69
CA VAL A 164 -9.67 -9.22 -5.99
C VAL A 164 -10.92 -8.48 -5.52
N VAL A 165 -10.71 -7.45 -4.72
CA VAL A 165 -11.74 -6.52 -4.24
C VAL A 165 -11.32 -5.10 -4.62
N VAL A 166 -12.22 -4.33 -5.20
CA VAL A 166 -11.99 -2.91 -5.51
C VAL A 166 -12.82 -2.05 -4.56
N PHE A 167 -12.14 -1.26 -3.74
CA PHE A 167 -12.76 -0.26 -2.87
C PHE A 167 -12.87 1.07 -3.60
N GLY A 168 -14.10 1.49 -3.92
CA GLY A 168 -14.39 2.75 -4.61
C GLY A 168 -14.72 3.94 -3.70
N ASN A 169 -14.89 3.69 -2.40
CA ASN A 169 -15.17 4.72 -1.39
C ASN A 169 -13.95 4.84 -0.48
N VAL A 170 -12.92 5.55 -0.96
CA VAL A 170 -11.65 5.71 -0.26
C VAL A 170 -11.54 7.14 0.27
N ALA A 171 -11.35 7.27 1.58
CA ALA A 171 -11.06 8.53 2.23
C ALA A 171 -9.62 8.50 2.77
N LEU A 172 -8.96 9.67 2.79
CA LEU A 172 -7.70 9.80 3.51
C LEU A 172 -8.00 9.87 5.01
N ALA A 173 -7.18 9.18 5.78
CA ALA A 173 -7.19 9.26 7.23
C ALA A 173 -5.79 9.65 7.70
N THR A 174 -5.73 10.46 8.76
CA THR A 174 -4.49 10.85 9.42
C THR A 174 -4.62 10.60 10.91
N HIS A 175 -3.52 10.22 11.55
CA HIS A 175 -3.46 10.03 13.00
C HIS A 175 -3.64 11.37 13.75
N GLY A 176 -4.10 11.28 14.99
CA GLY A 176 -4.24 12.40 15.93
C GLY A 176 -5.68 12.74 16.28
N ASP A 177 -5.91 13.13 17.52
CA ASP A 177 -7.19 13.59 18.05
C ASP A 177 -7.30 15.11 17.99
N THR A 178 -8.40 15.64 17.44
CA THR A 178 -8.58 17.09 17.27
C THR A 178 -9.29 17.66 18.48
N GLY A 179 -8.82 18.78 19.01
CA GLY A 179 -9.66 19.58 19.88
C GLY A 179 -9.26 21.04 20.00
N ALA A 180 -9.94 21.72 20.90
CA ALA A 180 -9.82 23.14 21.13
C ALA A 180 -9.29 23.44 22.54
N GLN A 181 -8.49 24.48 22.66
CA GLN A 181 -8.01 25.04 23.92
C GLN A 181 -8.19 26.56 23.90
N ILE A 182 -8.71 27.11 24.99
CA ILE A 182 -8.59 28.54 25.26
C ILE A 182 -7.20 28.78 25.86
N LEU A 183 -6.35 29.53 25.15
CA LEU A 183 -4.99 29.83 25.60
C LEU A 183 -5.00 30.90 26.69
N GLY A 184 -5.83 31.93 26.52
CA GLY A 184 -6.00 32.98 27.52
C GLY A 184 -6.52 34.30 26.94
N ALA A 185 -6.22 35.37 27.67
CA ALA A 185 -6.51 36.75 27.34
C ALA A 185 -5.29 37.40 26.68
N GLY A 186 -5.49 38.00 25.50
CA GLY A 186 -4.48 38.88 24.90
C GLY A 186 -4.44 40.23 25.62
N ASP A 187 -3.28 40.87 25.60
CA ASP A 187 -3.04 42.21 26.15
C ASP A 187 -2.24 43.08 25.17
N ALA A 188 -2.86 44.10 24.57
CA ALA A 188 -2.21 44.96 23.57
C ALA A 188 -1.00 45.75 24.11
N SER A 189 -0.86 45.88 25.44
CA SER A 189 0.27 46.55 26.06
C SER A 189 1.53 45.67 26.11
N GLN A 190 1.38 44.35 26.05
CA GLN A 190 2.49 43.40 26.20
C GLN A 190 3.03 42.92 24.85
N ALA A 191 4.33 43.09 24.66
CA ALA A 191 5.08 42.50 23.56
C ALA A 191 5.40 41.02 23.84
N PHE A 192 5.56 40.22 22.77
CA PHE A 192 6.03 38.83 22.86
C PHE A 192 5.24 37.95 23.83
N GLN A 193 3.92 38.15 23.90
CA GLN A 193 3.06 37.30 24.71
C GLN A 193 3.20 35.85 24.28
N ARG A 194 3.23 34.96 25.27
CA ARG A 194 3.39 33.54 25.07
C ARG A 194 2.34 32.73 25.82
N PHE A 195 1.91 31.63 25.22
CA PHE A 195 0.92 30.73 25.81
C PHE A 195 1.32 29.26 25.62
N GLU A 196 1.11 28.46 26.66
CA GLU A 196 1.43 27.02 26.66
C GLU A 196 0.29 26.20 26.01
N LEU A 197 0.67 25.28 25.12
CA LEU A 197 -0.23 24.24 24.60
C LEU A 197 -0.29 23.08 25.60
N LYS A 198 -1.49 22.75 26.07
CA LYS A 198 -1.69 21.74 27.13
C LYS A 198 -1.92 20.32 26.62
N ARG A 199 -2.29 20.13 25.35
CA ARG A 199 -2.62 18.81 24.77
C ARG A 199 -1.48 18.30 23.88
N LEU A 200 -0.43 17.81 24.50
CA LEU A 200 0.76 17.31 23.81
C LEU A 200 0.71 15.78 23.66
N PRO A 201 1.40 15.19 22.67
CA PRO A 201 2.25 15.84 21.67
C PRO A 201 1.46 16.49 20.53
N LEU A 202 1.89 17.67 20.06
CA LEU A 202 1.32 18.34 18.88
C LEU A 202 1.56 17.49 17.62
N THR A 203 0.52 17.29 16.82
CA THR A 203 0.63 16.56 15.55
C THR A 203 1.25 17.45 14.47
N TYR A 204 2.20 16.88 13.73
CA TYR A 204 2.79 17.49 12.54
C TYR A 204 2.47 16.62 11.30
N ARG A 205 2.20 17.24 10.16
CA ARG A 205 2.02 16.55 8.87
C ARG A 205 3.14 16.91 7.91
N SER A 206 3.50 15.96 7.05
CA SER A 206 4.51 16.22 6.03
C SER A 206 4.06 17.34 5.08
N ALA A 207 4.96 18.29 4.82
CA ALA A 207 4.73 19.47 4.01
C ALA A 207 5.92 19.76 3.07
N PRO A 208 5.70 20.39 1.91
CA PRO A 208 6.76 20.69 0.93
C PRO A 208 7.54 21.97 1.31
N ASN A 209 8.01 22.06 2.55
CA ASN A 209 8.79 23.19 3.08
C ASN A 209 10.21 22.72 3.53
N GLU A 210 11.02 23.63 4.06
CA GLU A 210 12.40 23.34 4.47
C GLU A 210 12.51 22.27 5.57
N SER A 211 11.64 22.31 6.58
CA SER A 211 11.62 21.33 7.68
C SER A 211 10.95 20.00 7.29
N GLY A 212 10.17 20.00 6.21
CA GLY A 212 9.40 18.88 5.72
C GLY A 212 8.10 18.61 6.47
N ILE A 213 7.70 19.52 7.37
CA ILE A 213 6.50 19.39 8.21
C ILE A 213 5.80 20.73 8.45
N ASP A 214 4.47 20.68 8.56
CA ASP A 214 3.63 21.75 9.10
C ASP A 214 2.92 21.24 10.36
N SER A 215 2.74 22.13 11.34
CA SER A 215 1.99 21.80 12.55
C SER A 215 0.48 21.80 12.25
N GLU A 216 -0.27 20.86 12.84
CA GLU A 216 -1.73 20.87 12.79
C GLU A 216 -2.30 21.76 13.91
N LEU A 217 -1.93 23.05 13.88
CA LEU A 217 -2.36 24.08 14.81
C LEU A 217 -2.97 25.25 14.04
N SER A 218 -4.17 25.66 14.44
CA SER A 218 -4.79 26.91 14.01
C SER A 218 -5.10 27.74 15.23
N ILE A 219 -4.70 29.01 15.20
CA ILE A 219 -4.95 29.97 16.27
C ILE A 219 -5.87 31.06 15.77
N ARG A 220 -6.92 31.32 16.54
CA ARG A 220 -7.82 32.45 16.33
C ARG A 220 -7.80 33.38 17.53
N VAL A 221 -7.68 34.67 17.27
CA VAL A 221 -7.77 35.73 18.27
C VAL A 221 -8.98 36.59 17.95
N GLY A 222 -10.01 36.56 18.82
CA GLY A 222 -11.27 37.25 18.54
C GLY A 222 -11.93 36.75 17.24
N ASP A 223 -11.91 35.44 17.02
CA ASP A 223 -12.41 34.74 15.82
C ASP A 223 -11.67 35.07 14.49
N VAL A 224 -10.57 35.84 14.56
CA VAL A 224 -9.68 36.11 13.43
C VAL A 224 -8.50 35.14 13.44
N GLU A 225 -8.24 34.48 12.32
CA GLU A 225 -7.13 33.53 12.16
C GLU A 225 -5.77 34.22 12.04
N TRP A 226 -4.79 33.66 12.75
CA TRP A 226 -3.38 34.07 12.72
C TRP A 226 -2.58 33.00 11.98
N THR A 227 -1.48 33.41 11.35
CA THR A 227 -0.65 32.55 10.51
C THR A 227 0.61 32.12 11.23
N GLU A 228 0.88 30.81 11.28
CA GLU A 228 2.14 30.30 11.81
C GLU A 228 3.32 30.68 10.91
N ARG A 229 4.44 31.07 11.52
CA ARG A 229 5.73 31.20 10.86
C ARG A 229 6.83 30.54 11.71
N PRO A 230 7.89 30.00 11.08
CA PRO A 230 9.04 29.46 11.82
C PRO A 230 9.72 30.52 12.70
N THR A 231 9.70 31.78 12.24
CA THR A 231 10.23 32.93 12.97
C THR A 231 9.36 34.15 12.69
N LEU A 232 9.31 35.06 13.67
CA LEU A 232 8.68 36.38 13.52
C LEU A 232 9.54 37.34 12.69
N PHE A 233 10.78 36.96 12.36
CA PHE A 233 11.64 37.77 11.51
C PHE A 233 11.03 37.96 10.11
N GLY A 234 11.07 39.19 9.61
CA GLY A 234 10.47 39.54 8.32
C GLY A 234 8.94 39.73 8.33
N ALA A 235 8.28 39.58 9.48
CA ALA A 235 6.87 39.97 9.64
C ALA A 235 6.75 41.48 9.89
N GLY A 236 5.75 42.11 9.29
CA GLY A 236 5.42 43.52 9.52
C GLY A 236 4.70 43.78 10.85
N PRO A 237 4.60 45.04 11.30
CA PRO A 237 3.95 45.47 12.54
C PRO A 237 2.51 45.01 12.72
N ASN A 238 1.78 44.86 11.61
CA ASN A 238 0.35 44.53 11.58
C ASN A 238 0.09 43.09 11.12
N ASP A 239 1.15 42.31 10.86
CA ASP A 239 1.02 40.94 10.39
C ASP A 239 0.55 40.05 11.54
N ARG A 240 -0.61 39.41 11.38
CA ARG A 240 -1.17 38.48 12.37
C ARG A 240 -0.45 37.14 12.31
N VAL A 241 0.74 37.10 12.90
CA VAL A 241 1.61 35.93 12.88
C VAL A 241 1.96 35.45 14.29
N TYR A 242 2.22 34.15 14.41
CA TYR A 242 2.77 33.53 15.61
C TYR A 242 3.87 32.53 15.24
N SER A 243 4.72 32.20 16.18
CA SER A 243 5.68 31.09 16.08
C SER A 243 5.44 30.08 17.20
N VAL A 244 5.77 28.82 16.95
CA VAL A 244 5.71 27.75 17.96
C VAL A 244 7.13 27.38 18.36
N HIS A 245 7.36 27.27 19.67
CA HIS A 245 8.65 26.89 20.22
C HIS A 245 8.48 25.75 21.23
N THR A 246 9.25 24.69 21.05
CA THR A 246 9.34 23.60 22.03
C THR A 246 10.49 23.89 22.99
N ASP A 247 10.24 23.80 24.29
CA ASP A 247 11.28 23.96 25.31
C ASP A 247 12.02 22.63 25.63
N GLU A 248 13.04 22.70 26.48
CA GLU A 248 13.84 21.53 26.87
C GLU A 248 13.04 20.46 27.63
N GLN A 249 11.86 20.82 28.16
CA GLN A 249 10.95 19.90 28.86
C GLN A 249 9.92 19.28 27.92
N GLY A 250 9.96 19.63 26.63
CA GLY A 250 9.03 19.15 25.62
C GLY A 250 7.68 19.85 25.65
N LYS A 251 7.58 21.05 26.24
CA LYS A 251 6.36 21.87 26.21
C LYS A 251 6.38 22.78 24.99
N ASP A 252 5.25 22.90 24.32
CA ASP A 252 5.08 23.80 23.19
C ASP A 252 4.48 25.14 23.62
N TRP A 253 5.14 26.21 23.21
CA TRP A 253 4.78 27.59 23.49
C TRP A 253 4.48 28.33 22.19
N VAL A 254 3.31 28.96 22.13
CA VAL A 254 2.95 29.90 21.07
C VAL A 254 3.47 31.27 21.44
N LEU A 255 4.25 31.90 20.56
CA LEU A 255 4.81 33.23 20.71
C LEU A 255 4.21 34.21 19.69
N PHE A 256 3.74 35.35 20.16
CA PHE A 256 3.17 36.42 19.32
C PHE A 256 4.14 37.59 19.12
N GLY A 257 3.79 38.52 18.23
CA GLY A 257 4.60 39.68 17.87
C GLY A 257 4.72 40.75 18.97
N ASP A 258 5.64 41.68 18.74
CA ASP A 258 5.91 42.85 19.59
C ASP A 258 5.36 44.16 19.03
N GLY A 259 4.62 44.11 17.91
CA GLY A 259 4.13 45.28 17.18
C GLY A 259 5.15 45.91 16.25
N VAL A 260 6.36 45.34 16.12
CA VAL A 260 7.35 45.68 15.08
C VAL A 260 7.54 44.47 14.16
N ARG A 261 7.74 43.30 14.76
CA ARG A 261 7.86 41.98 14.12
C ARG A 261 6.62 41.15 14.46
N GLY A 262 5.58 41.35 13.68
CA GLY A 262 4.26 40.78 13.93
C GLY A 262 3.39 41.63 14.85
N ALA A 263 2.08 41.49 14.70
CA ALA A 263 1.07 42.20 15.45
C ALA A 263 1.07 41.78 16.93
N ARG A 264 0.81 42.76 17.81
CA ARG A 264 0.45 42.48 19.20
C ARG A 264 -0.96 41.92 19.27
N LEU A 265 -1.22 41.14 20.31
CA LEU A 265 -2.57 40.65 20.56
C LEU A 265 -3.50 41.80 20.94
N PRO A 266 -4.72 41.88 20.37
CA PRO A 266 -5.73 42.79 20.89
C PRO A 266 -6.11 42.39 22.32
N SER A 267 -6.34 43.39 23.17
CA SER A 267 -6.81 43.16 24.55
C SER A 267 -8.20 42.51 24.54
N GLY A 268 -8.38 41.45 25.33
CA GLY A 268 -9.67 40.78 25.43
C GLY A 268 -9.68 39.66 26.47
N VAL A 269 -10.85 39.08 26.74
CA VAL A 269 -11.00 37.98 27.70
C VAL A 269 -11.21 36.68 26.94
N ASN A 270 -10.38 35.66 27.20
CA ASN A 270 -10.45 34.34 26.55
C ASN A 270 -10.52 34.44 25.01
N ASN A 271 -9.92 35.49 24.45
CA ASN A 271 -9.99 35.81 23.03
C ASN A 271 -8.98 34.99 22.23
N VAL A 272 -7.94 34.45 22.85
CA VAL A 272 -6.95 33.59 22.18
C VAL A 272 -7.38 32.12 22.29
N ARG A 273 -7.72 31.52 21.15
CA ARG A 273 -8.18 30.13 21.06
C ARG A 273 -7.32 29.37 20.06
N ALA A 274 -6.87 28.19 20.45
CA ALA A 274 -6.15 27.27 19.60
C ALA A 274 -7.04 26.06 19.29
N SER A 275 -7.02 25.60 18.05
CA SER A 275 -7.52 24.29 17.67
C SER A 275 -6.36 23.50 17.08
N TYR A 276 -6.09 22.34 17.63
CA TYR A 276 -4.95 21.55 17.21
C TYR A 276 -5.16 20.07 17.45
N ARG A 277 -4.28 19.28 16.83
CA ARG A 277 -4.30 17.83 16.93
C ARG A 277 -3.24 17.32 17.89
N GLN A 278 -3.63 16.33 18.69
CA GLN A 278 -2.78 15.62 19.62
C GLN A 278 -2.53 14.21 19.12
N GLY A 279 -1.27 13.81 19.02
CA GLY A 279 -0.87 12.48 18.57
C GLY A 279 0.29 12.56 17.59
N LEU A 280 1.34 11.81 17.86
CA LEU A 280 2.58 11.78 17.09
C LEU A 280 3.10 10.34 17.12
N GLY A 281 4.04 10.04 16.23
CA GLY A 281 4.89 8.88 16.43
C GLY A 281 4.54 7.65 15.63
N GLN A 282 5.35 6.62 15.84
CA GLN A 282 5.17 5.29 15.25
C GLN A 282 3.91 4.59 15.77
N GLY A 283 3.36 5.04 16.91
CA GLY A 283 2.07 4.56 17.42
C GLY A 283 0.88 4.76 16.46
N GLY A 284 1.01 5.67 15.49
CA GLY A 284 0.04 5.85 14.40
C GLY A 284 0.15 4.81 13.26
N ASN A 285 1.26 4.06 13.17
CA ASN A 285 1.52 3.10 12.10
C ASN A 285 0.83 1.76 12.39
N VAL A 286 -0.49 1.73 12.19
CA VAL A 286 -1.31 0.53 12.37
C VAL A 286 -1.29 -0.37 11.14
N LYS A 287 -1.40 -1.68 11.36
CA LYS A 287 -1.43 -2.67 10.26
C LYS A 287 -2.73 -2.55 9.45
N ALA A 288 -2.74 -3.16 8.27
CA ALA A 288 -3.97 -3.34 7.51
C ALA A 288 -5.06 -4.00 8.36
N ASP A 289 -6.32 -3.62 8.11
CA ASP A 289 -7.53 -4.10 8.78
C ASP A 289 -7.62 -3.81 10.29
N GLN A 290 -6.82 -2.88 10.84
CA GLN A 290 -6.90 -2.48 12.25
C GLN A 290 -7.83 -1.28 12.50
N LEU A 291 -8.01 -0.38 11.53
CA LEU A 291 -8.90 0.79 11.63
C LEU A 291 -10.32 0.40 11.22
N THR A 292 -11.06 -0.22 12.15
CA THR A 292 -12.41 -0.76 11.88
C THR A 292 -13.53 -0.05 12.64
N GLN A 293 -13.20 0.78 13.63
CA GLN A 293 -14.18 1.44 14.48
C GLN A 293 -14.55 2.83 13.95
N LEU A 294 -15.86 3.06 13.78
CA LEU A 294 -16.42 4.36 13.43
C LEU A 294 -16.85 5.11 14.70
N MET A 295 -16.34 6.32 14.88
CA MET A 295 -16.77 7.22 15.97
C MET A 295 -18.17 7.79 15.70
N THR A 296 -18.45 8.14 14.44
CA THR A 296 -19.77 8.57 13.97
C THR A 296 -20.21 7.69 12.80
N ARG A 297 -21.50 7.38 12.73
CA ARG A 297 -22.09 6.53 11.68
C ARG A 297 -23.12 7.31 10.87
N PRO A 298 -22.69 8.05 9.83
CA PRO A 298 -23.62 8.68 8.90
C PRO A 298 -24.48 7.61 8.19
N MET A 299 -25.68 8.00 7.75
CA MET A 299 -26.60 7.07 7.07
C MET A 299 -25.96 6.47 5.81
N GLY A 300 -26.16 5.16 5.61
CA GLY A 300 -25.63 4.42 4.46
C GLY A 300 -24.22 3.84 4.64
N LEU A 301 -23.49 4.20 5.70
CA LEU A 301 -22.17 3.65 5.99
C LEU A 301 -22.28 2.36 6.84
N LYS A 302 -21.90 1.22 6.27
CA LYS A 302 -21.94 -0.09 6.96
C LYS A 302 -20.74 -0.34 7.87
N GLY A 303 -19.57 0.15 7.48
CA GLY A 303 -18.33 -0.09 8.19
C GLY A 303 -17.16 0.61 7.51
N VAL A 304 -16.01 0.57 8.17
CA VAL A 304 -14.74 1.10 7.67
C VAL A 304 -13.66 0.04 7.87
N SER A 305 -12.67 0.06 7.00
CA SER A 305 -11.43 -0.68 7.16
C SER A 305 -10.29 0.10 6.50
N ASN A 306 -9.06 -0.21 6.87
CA ASN A 306 -7.87 0.24 6.14
C ASN A 306 -7.22 -0.96 5.41
N PRO A 307 -7.52 -1.16 4.11
CA PRO A 307 -6.89 -2.22 3.31
C PRO A 307 -5.37 -2.18 3.28
N ALA A 308 -4.80 -0.98 3.39
CA ALA A 308 -3.36 -0.74 3.49
C ALA A 308 -2.99 -0.35 4.94
N ALA A 309 -1.76 -0.67 5.34
CA ALA A 309 -1.21 -0.20 6.60
C ALA A 309 -1.12 1.34 6.61
N ALA A 310 -1.24 1.93 7.80
CA ALA A 310 -0.90 3.33 7.99
C ALA A 310 0.62 3.47 8.10
N GLU A 311 1.17 4.50 7.46
CA GLU A 311 2.60 4.72 7.33
C GLU A 311 2.95 6.20 7.57
N GLY A 312 4.24 6.49 7.75
CA GLY A 312 4.77 7.85 7.89
C GLY A 312 4.79 8.39 9.32
N GLY A 313 4.22 7.68 10.28
CA GLY A 313 4.35 8.01 11.71
C GLY A 313 5.80 7.92 12.17
N THR A 314 6.32 9.02 12.69
CA THR A 314 7.71 9.15 13.14
C THR A 314 7.72 9.76 14.54
N ASP A 315 8.47 9.14 15.46
CA ASP A 315 8.63 9.65 16.83
C ASP A 315 9.47 10.93 16.83
N ALA A 316 9.36 11.70 17.91
CA ALA A 316 10.20 12.88 18.09
C ALA A 316 11.69 12.51 18.02
N GLU A 317 12.47 13.36 17.37
CA GLU A 317 13.90 13.12 17.18
C GLU A 317 14.63 13.06 18.54
N PRO A 318 15.39 11.99 18.82
CA PRO A 318 16.14 11.90 20.07
C PRO A 318 17.32 12.88 20.08
N ALA A 319 17.71 13.36 21.26
CA ALA A 319 18.77 14.37 21.43
C ALA A 319 20.11 14.03 20.72
N ARG A 320 20.47 12.75 20.63
CA ARG A 320 21.67 12.30 19.91
C ARG A 320 21.58 12.60 18.41
N GLN A 321 20.42 12.33 17.80
CA GLN A 321 20.18 12.57 16.38
C GLN A 321 20.04 14.08 16.14
N ALA A 322 19.35 14.79 17.04
CA ALA A 322 19.19 16.24 16.99
C ALA A 322 20.54 16.99 16.93
N ARG A 323 21.56 16.53 17.68
CA ARG A 323 22.93 17.10 17.59
C ARG A 323 23.56 17.01 16.20
N ARG A 324 23.16 16.02 15.39
CA ARG A 324 23.63 15.83 14.01
C ARG A 324 22.77 16.61 13.01
N SER A 325 21.47 16.70 13.23
CA SER A 325 20.52 17.36 12.32
C SER A 325 20.46 18.89 12.48
N MET A 326 20.50 19.41 13.72
CA MET A 326 20.37 20.85 14.01
C MET A 326 21.34 21.74 13.19
N PRO A 327 22.64 21.39 13.01
CA PRO A 327 23.54 22.23 12.23
C PRO A 327 23.22 22.27 10.73
N LEU A 328 22.46 21.30 10.19
CA LEU A 328 22.24 21.14 8.75
C LEU A 328 21.45 22.31 8.16
N GLY A 329 20.38 22.75 8.83
CA GLY A 329 19.58 23.91 8.37
C GLY A 329 20.41 25.20 8.32
N THR A 330 21.31 25.41 9.28
CA THR A 330 22.22 26.56 9.29
C THR A 330 23.28 26.49 8.18
N ARG A 331 23.66 25.28 7.74
CA ARG A 331 24.64 25.10 6.65
C ARG A 331 24.03 25.42 5.29
N THR A 332 22.77 25.04 5.07
CA THR A 332 22.06 25.27 3.81
C THR A 332 21.44 26.65 3.73
N LEU A 333 21.12 27.29 4.88
CA LEU A 333 20.36 28.54 4.96
C LEU A 333 19.07 28.48 4.13
N GLY A 334 18.42 27.31 4.13
CA GLY A 334 17.22 27.03 3.35
C GLY A 334 17.42 26.92 1.85
N ARG A 335 18.65 26.77 1.33
CA ARG A 335 18.92 26.63 -0.11
C ARG A 335 19.86 25.46 -0.43
N ALA A 336 19.62 24.79 -1.55
CA ALA A 336 20.45 23.70 -2.05
C ALA A 336 21.21 24.12 -3.33
N VAL A 337 22.51 24.38 -3.20
CA VAL A 337 23.37 24.84 -4.31
C VAL A 337 24.49 23.84 -4.61
N SER A 338 25.30 23.52 -3.61
CA SER A 338 26.36 22.53 -3.73
C SER A 338 25.83 21.11 -3.57
N LEU A 339 26.61 20.12 -4.00
CA LEU A 339 26.26 18.71 -3.83
C LEU A 339 26.00 18.36 -2.36
N ARG A 340 26.81 18.94 -1.45
CA ARG A 340 26.64 18.75 -0.01
C ARG A 340 25.37 19.40 0.50
N ASP A 341 24.96 20.54 -0.04
CA ASP A 341 23.71 21.20 0.38
C ASP A 341 22.48 20.35 0.00
N TYR A 342 22.50 19.68 -1.16
CA TYR A 342 21.44 18.73 -1.52
C TYR A 342 21.35 17.54 -0.55
N GLU A 343 22.51 17.05 -0.07
CA GLU A 343 22.57 15.99 0.94
C GLU A 343 22.08 16.49 2.31
N ASP A 344 22.63 17.61 2.78
CA ASP A 344 22.30 18.22 4.09
C ASP A 344 20.82 18.67 4.13
N PHE A 345 20.27 19.22 3.04
CA PHE A 345 18.85 19.59 2.92
C PHE A 345 17.94 18.37 3.00
N ALA A 346 18.25 17.32 2.23
CA ALA A 346 17.47 16.09 2.26
C ALA A 346 17.54 15.39 3.63
N LEU A 347 18.69 15.47 4.31
CA LEU A 347 18.88 14.92 5.65
C LEU A 347 18.18 15.74 6.76
N ALA A 348 18.05 17.05 6.58
CA ALA A 348 17.30 17.92 7.49
C ALA A 348 15.77 17.76 7.36
N PHE A 349 15.30 17.19 6.24
CA PHE A 349 13.89 16.99 5.98
C PHE A 349 13.28 15.91 6.87
N THR A 350 12.22 16.26 7.61
CA THR A 350 11.58 15.34 8.55
C THR A 350 11.06 14.07 7.85
N GLY A 351 11.39 12.91 8.42
CA GLY A 351 11.06 11.59 7.86
C GLY A 351 12.18 10.98 7.04
N ILE A 352 13.27 11.70 6.77
CA ILE A 352 14.51 11.17 6.18
C ILE A 352 15.54 10.92 7.27
N ALA A 353 16.09 9.71 7.31
CA ALA A 353 17.13 9.33 8.28
C ALA A 353 18.53 9.36 7.68
N LYS A 354 18.64 9.10 6.38
CA LYS A 354 19.91 9.09 5.63
C LYS A 354 19.69 9.67 4.25
N ALA A 355 20.62 10.50 3.82
CA ALA A 355 20.71 11.01 2.46
C ALA A 355 22.14 10.85 1.95
N GLN A 356 22.29 10.66 0.64
CA GLN A 356 23.57 10.79 -0.05
C GLN A 356 23.33 11.43 -1.41
N ALA A 357 24.08 12.47 -1.75
CA ALA A 357 23.98 13.13 -3.06
C ALA A 357 25.22 12.86 -3.92
N ARG A 358 25.02 12.55 -5.20
CA ARG A 358 26.10 12.41 -6.20
C ARG A 358 25.68 12.91 -7.58
N VAL A 359 26.63 13.46 -8.33
CA VAL A 359 26.40 13.77 -9.75
C VAL A 359 26.50 12.49 -10.58
N LEU A 360 25.41 12.17 -11.28
CA LEU A 360 25.34 11.08 -12.27
C LEU A 360 25.20 11.68 -13.67
N HIS A 361 25.76 10.99 -14.66
CA HIS A 361 25.60 11.36 -16.07
C HIS A 361 24.54 10.46 -16.70
N LEU A 362 23.31 10.96 -16.77
CA LEU A 362 22.19 10.27 -17.41
C LEU A 362 22.11 10.68 -18.89
N SER A 363 21.25 10.01 -19.66
CA SER A 363 21.02 10.39 -21.06
C SER A 363 20.48 11.82 -21.22
N SER A 364 19.86 12.37 -20.18
CA SER A 364 19.37 13.77 -20.13
C SER A 364 20.44 14.79 -19.75
N GLY A 365 21.66 14.35 -19.41
CA GLY A 365 22.77 15.21 -18.98
C GLY A 365 23.21 14.98 -17.53
N PRO A 366 24.08 15.85 -16.98
CA PRO A 366 24.48 15.82 -15.58
C PRO A 366 23.26 16.01 -14.67
N THR A 367 23.07 15.09 -13.74
CA THR A 367 21.93 15.06 -12.81
C THR A 367 22.45 14.88 -11.38
N VAL A 368 22.00 15.72 -10.46
CA VAL A 368 22.22 15.54 -9.03
C VAL A 368 21.27 14.44 -8.55
N ALA A 369 21.79 13.23 -8.37
CA ALA A 369 21.02 12.12 -7.85
C ALA A 369 21.17 12.05 -6.33
N ILE A 370 20.04 11.91 -5.63
CA ILE A 370 19.95 11.91 -4.17
C ILE A 370 19.33 10.58 -3.76
N THR A 371 20.09 9.73 -3.07
CA THR A 371 19.57 8.52 -2.45
C THR A 371 19.10 8.84 -1.05
N VAL A 372 17.87 8.47 -0.71
CA VAL A 372 17.28 8.68 0.62
C VAL A 372 16.79 7.39 1.26
N ALA A 373 16.88 7.32 2.58
CA ALA A 373 16.28 6.30 3.42
C ALA A 373 15.42 6.95 4.49
N GLY A 374 14.23 6.40 4.72
CA GLY A 374 13.31 6.88 5.74
C GLY A 374 13.76 6.48 7.14
N GLN A 375 12.99 6.91 8.13
CA GLN A 375 13.20 6.54 9.53
C GLN A 375 13.15 5.02 9.72
N SER A 376 13.98 4.50 10.62
CA SER A 376 14.09 3.06 10.91
C SER A 376 14.37 2.15 9.69
N GLY A 377 14.80 2.70 8.55
CA GLY A 377 15.01 1.95 7.31
C GLY A 377 13.77 1.80 6.44
N ASP A 378 12.75 2.63 6.63
CA ASP A 378 11.60 2.63 5.73
C ASP A 378 11.98 3.10 4.32
N ALA A 379 11.36 2.46 3.31
CA ALA A 379 11.56 2.85 1.92
C ALA A 379 10.75 4.10 1.59
N VAL A 380 11.42 5.14 1.09
CA VAL A 380 10.75 6.38 0.66
C VAL A 380 10.38 6.22 -0.81
N THR A 381 9.11 5.97 -1.10
CA THR A 381 8.64 5.63 -2.46
C THR A 381 8.06 6.82 -3.20
N ALA A 382 8.16 6.83 -4.54
CA ALA A 382 7.73 7.95 -5.38
C ALA A 382 6.26 8.36 -5.25
N GLY A 383 5.38 7.42 -4.85
CA GLY A 383 3.97 7.68 -4.60
C GLY A 383 3.65 8.21 -3.20
N GLY A 384 4.61 8.16 -2.28
CA GLY A 384 4.41 8.54 -0.88
C GLY A 384 4.48 10.06 -0.64
N PRO A 385 3.81 10.57 0.41
CA PRO A 385 3.77 12.00 0.71
C PRO A 385 5.16 12.57 1.01
N ILE A 386 6.00 11.83 1.76
CA ILE A 386 7.37 12.27 2.08
C ILE A 386 8.19 12.50 0.81
N TRP A 387 8.09 11.60 -0.17
CA TRP A 387 8.80 11.75 -1.44
C TRP A 387 8.33 12.98 -2.20
N GLN A 388 7.03 13.15 -2.35
CA GLN A 388 6.45 14.25 -3.13
C GLN A 388 6.78 15.60 -2.49
N ASN A 389 6.69 15.68 -1.17
CA ASN A 389 6.99 16.89 -0.41
C ASN A 389 8.49 17.22 -0.44
N LEU A 390 9.37 16.24 -0.25
CA LEU A 390 10.81 16.43 -0.36
C LEU A 390 11.20 16.87 -1.78
N TRP A 391 10.62 16.23 -2.80
CA TRP A 391 10.85 16.62 -4.19
C TRP A 391 10.40 18.06 -4.45
N GLY A 392 9.22 18.45 -3.96
CA GLY A 392 8.71 19.82 -4.05
C GLY A 392 9.61 20.82 -3.34
N ALA A 393 10.05 20.51 -2.11
CA ALA A 393 10.93 21.36 -1.32
C ALA A 393 12.31 21.54 -1.99
N LEU A 394 12.90 20.46 -2.52
CA LEU A 394 14.16 20.52 -3.26
C LEU A 394 14.04 21.35 -4.55
N LYS A 395 12.90 21.28 -5.24
CA LYS A 395 12.63 22.10 -6.43
C LYS A 395 12.41 23.57 -6.10
N ALA A 396 11.76 23.88 -4.99
CA ALA A 396 11.51 25.25 -4.55
C ALA A 396 12.77 25.95 -4.02
N ASN A 397 13.68 25.19 -3.39
CA ASN A 397 14.85 25.72 -2.69
C ASN A 397 16.19 25.43 -3.38
N GLY A 398 16.19 24.70 -4.50
CA GLY A 398 17.37 24.41 -5.32
C GLY A 398 17.47 25.27 -6.57
N ASP A 399 18.56 25.12 -7.32
CA ASP A 399 18.71 25.77 -8.63
C ASP A 399 17.71 25.17 -9.66
N PRO A 400 16.84 25.99 -10.29
CA PRO A 400 15.84 25.51 -11.23
C PRO A 400 16.43 24.89 -12.51
N HIS A 401 17.68 25.19 -12.86
CA HIS A 401 18.36 24.65 -14.05
C HIS A 401 19.10 23.33 -13.76
N VAL A 402 19.23 22.95 -12.49
CA VAL A 402 19.86 21.68 -12.10
C VAL A 402 18.84 20.55 -12.20
N GLN A 403 19.19 19.51 -12.96
CA GLN A 403 18.42 18.28 -12.98
C GLN A 403 18.65 17.51 -11.68
N ILE A 404 17.57 17.09 -11.03
CA ILE A 404 17.61 16.33 -9.78
C ILE A 404 16.95 14.97 -10.03
N ALA A 405 17.48 13.91 -9.44
CA ALA A 405 16.84 12.60 -9.40
C ALA A 405 16.81 12.07 -7.97
N LEU A 406 15.62 11.97 -7.38
CA LEU A 406 15.45 11.34 -6.07
C LEU A 406 15.36 9.82 -6.25
N LEU A 407 15.99 9.06 -5.35
CA LEU A 407 16.05 7.59 -5.40
C LEU A 407 15.84 7.02 -3.99
N SER A 408 15.00 6.00 -3.85
CA SER A 408 14.93 5.22 -2.60
C SER A 408 16.19 4.37 -2.49
N TYR A 409 16.78 4.30 -1.30
CA TYR A 409 17.94 3.46 -1.07
C TYR A 409 17.66 1.97 -1.33
N LYS A 410 18.74 1.21 -1.59
CA LYS A 410 18.68 -0.24 -1.66
C LYS A 410 19.01 -0.85 -0.30
N ALA A 411 18.02 -1.36 0.40
CA ALA A 411 18.23 -2.14 1.61
C ALA A 411 18.89 -3.48 1.26
N SER A 412 19.96 -3.85 1.96
CA SER A 412 20.61 -5.14 1.81
C SER A 412 21.24 -5.59 3.12
N SER A 413 21.32 -6.89 3.33
CA SER A 413 21.80 -7.46 4.58
C SER A 413 22.98 -8.39 4.37
N PHE A 414 23.81 -8.54 5.40
CA PHE A 414 24.87 -9.53 5.44
C PHE A 414 24.76 -10.46 6.65
N ARG A 415 25.41 -11.61 6.55
CA ARG A 415 25.42 -12.69 7.54
C ARG A 415 26.83 -12.93 8.05
N LEU A 416 26.90 -13.34 9.31
CA LEU A 416 28.12 -13.61 10.04
C LEU A 416 28.10 -15.02 10.60
N GLY A 417 29.28 -15.62 10.70
CA GLY A 417 29.51 -16.80 11.52
C GLY A 417 30.89 -16.70 12.14
N LEU A 418 30.98 -16.80 13.46
CA LEU A 418 32.24 -16.68 14.20
C LEU A 418 32.28 -17.63 15.39
N LYS A 419 33.50 -17.93 15.83
CA LYS A 419 33.80 -18.58 17.09
C LYS A 419 34.52 -17.60 18.02
N VAL A 420 34.28 -17.74 19.30
CA VAL A 420 34.81 -16.83 20.32
C VAL A 420 35.64 -17.62 21.33
N LYS A 421 36.91 -17.24 21.53
CA LYS A 421 37.69 -17.71 22.69
C LYS A 421 37.37 -16.80 23.85
N ARG A 422 36.78 -17.36 24.92
CA ARG A 422 36.49 -16.62 26.15
C ARG A 422 37.63 -16.73 27.16
N ASP A 423 37.71 -15.73 28.01
CA ASP A 423 38.39 -15.83 29.29
C ASP A 423 37.64 -16.85 30.16
N PRO A 424 38.34 -17.86 30.76
CA PRO A 424 37.73 -18.84 31.64
C PRO A 424 36.89 -18.27 32.78
N ALA A 425 37.19 -17.04 33.24
CA ALA A 425 36.46 -16.35 34.31
C ALA A 425 35.04 -15.90 33.91
N TYR A 426 34.74 -15.83 32.62
CA TYR A 426 33.43 -15.41 32.11
C TYR A 426 32.56 -16.60 31.72
N ALA A 427 31.26 -16.55 32.01
CA ALA A 427 30.32 -17.58 31.57
C ALA A 427 30.08 -17.51 30.04
N SER A 428 30.00 -18.69 29.40
CA SER A 428 29.92 -18.81 27.94
C SER A 428 28.66 -18.14 27.34
N LEU A 429 27.47 -18.53 27.79
CA LEU A 429 26.21 -18.05 27.21
C LEU A 429 26.02 -16.52 27.33
N PRO A 430 26.22 -15.88 28.50
CA PRO A 430 26.13 -14.42 28.61
C PRO A 430 27.12 -13.68 27.70
N LEU A 431 28.33 -14.21 27.55
CA LEU A 431 29.36 -13.62 26.70
C LEU A 431 28.98 -13.70 25.22
N LEU A 432 28.49 -14.84 24.73
CA LEU A 432 28.02 -14.97 23.35
C LEU A 432 26.83 -14.03 23.06
N VAL A 433 25.89 -13.89 24.01
CA VAL A 433 24.78 -12.92 23.91
C VAL A 433 25.32 -11.49 23.84
N ALA A 434 26.32 -11.14 24.66
CA ALA A 434 26.95 -9.82 24.62
C ALA A 434 27.67 -9.54 23.29
N VAL A 435 28.39 -10.51 22.73
CA VAL A 435 29.01 -10.41 21.40
C VAL A 435 27.97 -10.21 20.31
N GLN A 436 26.89 -10.98 20.33
CA GLN A 436 25.78 -10.81 19.39
C GLN A 436 25.16 -9.40 19.50
N ALA A 437 24.91 -8.93 20.73
CA ALA A 437 24.33 -7.61 20.96
C ALA A 437 25.25 -6.48 20.46
N ALA A 438 26.56 -6.56 20.73
CA ALA A 438 27.54 -5.59 20.26
C ALA A 438 27.60 -5.50 18.73
N LEU A 439 27.64 -6.66 18.04
CA LEU A 439 27.63 -6.72 16.58
C LEU A 439 26.32 -6.19 16.00
N ARG A 440 25.17 -6.55 16.58
CA ARG A 440 23.87 -6.04 16.12
C ARG A 440 23.74 -4.53 16.31
N ALA A 441 24.22 -3.98 17.42
CA ALA A 441 24.21 -2.55 17.68
C ALA A 441 25.12 -1.78 16.69
N HIS A 442 26.35 -2.27 16.47
CA HIS A 442 27.32 -1.61 15.59
C HIS A 442 26.92 -1.65 14.11
N PHE A 443 26.29 -2.74 13.66
CA PHE A 443 25.82 -2.91 12.28
C PHE A 443 24.32 -2.62 12.11
N ALA A 444 23.71 -1.91 13.07
CA ALA A 444 22.34 -1.42 12.99
C ALA A 444 22.20 -0.33 11.92
N PHE A 445 20.96 -0.06 11.50
CA PHE A 445 20.67 0.98 10.52
C PHE A 445 21.26 2.34 10.92
N ASP A 446 21.07 2.78 12.16
CA ASP A 446 21.50 4.12 12.61
C ASP A 446 23.02 4.33 12.56
N GLU A 447 23.80 3.28 12.82
CA GLU A 447 25.27 3.34 12.86
C GLU A 447 25.93 3.12 11.49
N ARG A 448 25.16 2.72 10.47
CA ARG A 448 25.66 2.45 9.11
C ARG A 448 25.41 3.61 8.16
N ALA A 449 26.29 3.85 7.20
CA ALA A 449 26.13 4.88 6.18
C ALA A 449 25.84 4.29 4.79
N LEU A 450 25.16 5.06 3.94
CA LEU A 450 24.89 4.68 2.54
C LEU A 450 26.19 4.47 1.77
N GLY A 451 26.31 3.33 1.09
CA GLY A 451 27.53 2.94 0.36
C GLY A 451 28.71 2.53 1.26
N GLN A 452 28.51 2.39 2.58
CA GLN A 452 29.58 1.97 3.49
C GLN A 452 29.87 0.46 3.34
N PRO A 453 31.14 0.06 3.11
CA PRO A 453 31.52 -1.35 3.10
C PRO A 453 31.43 -1.98 4.50
N VAL A 454 31.48 -3.31 4.58
CA VAL A 454 31.70 -4.05 5.85
C VAL A 454 33.07 -4.70 5.76
N LEU A 455 33.96 -4.43 6.70
CA LEU A 455 35.28 -5.04 6.71
C LEU A 455 35.32 -6.20 7.70
N GLN A 456 36.02 -7.28 7.36
CA GLN A 456 36.28 -8.38 8.29
C GLN A 456 36.97 -7.89 9.57
N SER A 457 37.94 -6.99 9.44
CA SER A 457 38.65 -6.40 10.58
C SER A 457 37.74 -5.59 11.49
N GLU A 458 36.73 -4.91 10.94
CA GLU A 458 35.72 -4.19 11.70
C GLU A 458 34.87 -5.15 12.53
N VAL A 459 34.39 -6.24 11.93
CA VAL A 459 33.61 -7.28 12.63
C VAL A 459 34.42 -7.86 13.79
N VAL A 460 35.68 -8.22 13.53
CA VAL A 460 36.59 -8.75 14.56
C VAL A 460 36.81 -7.73 15.66
N ALA A 461 37.11 -6.48 15.33
CA ALA A 461 37.36 -5.42 16.31
C ALA A 461 36.15 -5.14 17.22
N VAL A 462 34.93 -5.16 16.66
CA VAL A 462 33.70 -4.96 17.43
C VAL A 462 33.47 -6.12 18.40
N ALA A 463 33.59 -7.36 17.92
CA ALA A 463 33.42 -8.54 18.76
C ALA A 463 34.50 -8.61 19.86
N HIS A 464 35.74 -8.25 19.54
CA HIS A 464 36.88 -8.30 20.46
C HIS A 464 36.82 -7.23 21.57
N ARG A 465 36.03 -6.15 21.40
CA ARG A 465 35.82 -5.13 22.44
C ARG A 465 34.92 -5.61 23.58
N VAL A 466 34.22 -6.73 23.42
CA VAL A 466 33.36 -7.27 24.47
C VAL A 466 34.23 -7.82 25.60
N PRO A 467 34.02 -7.40 26.86
CA PRO A 467 34.77 -7.92 28.00
C PRO A 467 34.69 -9.44 28.10
N GLY A 468 35.85 -10.07 28.36
CA GLY A 468 35.98 -11.53 28.43
C GLY A 468 36.27 -12.21 27.08
N VAL A 469 36.30 -11.48 25.96
CA VAL A 469 36.75 -12.03 24.67
C VAL A 469 38.27 -11.99 24.57
N VAL A 470 38.89 -13.15 24.40
CA VAL A 470 40.35 -13.33 24.24
C VAL A 470 40.74 -13.39 22.76
N ALA A 471 39.93 -14.06 21.94
CA ALA A 471 40.16 -14.17 20.50
C ALA A 471 38.85 -14.38 19.74
N ILE A 472 38.87 -14.06 18.44
CA ILE A 472 37.75 -14.25 17.52
C ILE A 472 38.26 -14.97 16.27
N ASP A 473 37.57 -16.04 15.87
CA ASP A 473 37.75 -16.69 14.57
C ASP A 473 36.49 -16.51 13.73
N LEU A 474 36.59 -15.73 12.65
CA LEU A 474 35.47 -15.48 11.75
C LEU A 474 35.43 -16.55 10.66
N ASP A 475 34.40 -17.39 10.66
CA ASP A 475 34.18 -18.43 9.65
C ASP A 475 33.45 -17.89 8.41
N PHE A 476 32.48 -16.99 8.60
CA PHE A 476 31.62 -16.48 7.53
C PHE A 476 31.42 -14.96 7.60
N LEU A 477 31.53 -14.32 6.44
CA LEU A 477 31.13 -12.92 6.20
C LEU A 477 30.67 -12.85 4.74
N TYR A 478 29.36 -12.79 4.51
CA TYR A 478 28.78 -12.78 3.17
C TYR A 478 27.41 -12.08 3.16
N GLY A 479 27.00 -11.58 2.01
CA GLY A 479 25.70 -10.96 1.75
C GLY A 479 25.81 -9.74 0.84
N GLY A 480 24.94 -8.77 1.07
CA GLY A 480 24.76 -7.64 0.16
C GLY A 480 24.18 -8.08 -1.18
N SER A 481 24.38 -7.25 -2.20
CA SER A 481 23.75 -7.49 -3.50
C SER A 481 24.69 -7.63 -4.69
N SER A 482 25.93 -7.13 -4.57
CA SER A 482 26.93 -7.17 -5.64
C SER A 482 28.33 -6.95 -5.06
N PRO A 483 29.39 -7.61 -5.59
CA PRO A 483 29.37 -8.62 -6.66
C PRO A 483 28.66 -9.92 -6.26
N PHE A 484 28.28 -10.75 -7.23
CA PHE A 484 27.57 -12.01 -6.95
C PHE A 484 28.34 -12.93 -5.98
N LEU A 485 29.67 -12.93 -6.04
CA LEU A 485 30.53 -13.75 -5.18
C LEU A 485 30.36 -13.45 -3.68
N GLN A 486 30.12 -12.19 -3.28
CA GLN A 486 29.92 -11.88 -1.86
C GLN A 486 28.55 -12.35 -1.35
N VAL A 487 27.58 -12.64 -2.24
CA VAL A 487 26.24 -13.11 -1.85
C VAL A 487 26.28 -14.58 -1.42
N LEU A 488 27.24 -15.35 -1.93
CA LEU A 488 27.39 -16.77 -1.62
C LEU A 488 28.00 -16.96 -0.23
N LYS A 489 27.54 -17.99 0.49
CA LYS A 489 28.07 -18.35 1.82
C LYS A 489 29.57 -18.60 1.75
N SER A 490 30.34 -17.68 2.33
CA SER A 490 31.80 -17.64 2.20
C SER A 490 32.41 -16.75 3.29
N LYS A 491 33.74 -16.77 3.38
CA LYS A 491 34.54 -15.89 4.23
C LYS A 491 35.12 -14.76 3.38
N GLN A 492 34.41 -13.64 3.27
CA GLN A 492 34.91 -12.47 2.57
C GLN A 492 35.80 -11.62 3.49
N THR A 493 36.85 -11.00 2.96
CA THR A 493 37.65 -10.00 3.70
C THR A 493 36.92 -8.65 3.80
N ARG A 494 36.06 -8.36 2.83
CA ARG A 494 35.20 -7.18 2.80
C ARG A 494 33.93 -7.45 2.01
N LEU A 495 32.84 -6.82 2.42
CA LEU A 495 31.62 -6.71 1.64
C LEU A 495 31.51 -5.29 1.10
N LEU A 496 31.30 -5.17 -0.20
CA LEU A 496 31.09 -3.89 -0.85
C LEU A 496 29.60 -3.56 -0.80
N ALA A 497 29.29 -2.33 -0.40
CA ALA A 497 27.98 -1.75 -0.62
C ALA A 497 27.98 -1.07 -1.99
N GLY A 498 26.94 -1.31 -2.79
CA GLY A 498 26.74 -0.63 -4.06
C GLY A 498 26.71 0.89 -3.89
N ALA A 499 27.64 1.57 -4.53
CA ALA A 499 27.60 3.03 -4.63
C ALA A 499 26.55 3.48 -5.66
N MET A 500 26.03 4.69 -5.49
CA MET A 500 25.15 5.30 -6.49
C MET A 500 25.83 5.34 -7.87
N ARG A 501 25.15 4.88 -8.91
CA ARG A 501 25.77 4.74 -10.24
C ARG A 501 24.74 4.71 -11.34
N VAL A 502 25.19 4.87 -12.57
CA VAL A 502 24.36 4.64 -13.76
C VAL A 502 24.59 3.22 -14.24
N GLN A 503 23.51 2.48 -14.49
CA GLN A 503 23.55 1.15 -15.07
C GLN A 503 22.50 1.07 -16.18
N ASN A 504 22.93 0.74 -17.40
CA ASN A 504 22.07 0.69 -18.59
C ASN A 504 21.26 1.99 -18.79
N GLY A 505 21.90 3.15 -18.59
CA GLY A 505 21.25 4.46 -18.71
C GLY A 505 20.32 4.85 -17.56
N VAL A 506 20.13 3.98 -16.56
CA VAL A 506 19.23 4.22 -15.42
C VAL A 506 20.05 4.46 -14.14
N ALA A 507 19.65 5.47 -13.36
CA ALA A 507 20.23 5.73 -12.05
C ALA A 507 19.92 4.58 -11.08
N LYS A 508 20.94 4.11 -10.36
CA LYS A 508 20.84 3.13 -9.29
C LYS A 508 21.21 3.79 -7.97
N PRO A 509 20.40 3.58 -6.91
CA PRO A 509 20.65 4.19 -5.60
C PRO A 509 21.88 3.61 -4.92
N ALA A 510 22.34 4.29 -3.88
CA ALA A 510 23.27 3.70 -2.93
C ALA A 510 22.62 2.57 -2.12
N GLU A 511 23.40 1.54 -1.84
CA GLU A 511 23.05 0.39 -1.01
C GLU A 511 23.43 0.65 0.44
N LEU A 512 22.58 0.23 1.39
CA LEU A 512 22.91 0.20 2.80
C LEU A 512 23.04 -1.26 3.23
N LEU A 513 24.22 -1.64 3.73
CA LEU A 513 24.47 -2.95 4.31
C LEU A 513 24.26 -2.93 5.82
N THR A 514 23.30 -3.70 6.31
CA THR A 514 23.05 -3.94 7.74
C THR A 514 23.18 -5.42 8.09
N LEU A 515 23.39 -5.73 9.36
CA LEU A 515 23.46 -7.12 9.80
C LEU A 515 22.07 -7.77 9.73
N HIS A 516 21.98 -8.98 9.16
CA HIS A 516 20.70 -9.67 8.99
C HIS A 516 20.03 -9.93 10.36
N PRO A 517 18.71 -9.69 10.50
CA PRO A 517 18.00 -9.87 11.78
C PRO A 517 17.89 -11.33 12.24
N ALA A 518 18.19 -12.31 11.39
CA ALA A 518 18.09 -13.73 11.72
C ALA A 518 19.25 -14.13 12.63
N ALA A 519 19.18 -15.33 13.22
CA ALA A 519 20.30 -15.92 13.95
C ALA A 519 21.57 -15.93 13.08
N PHE A 520 22.73 -15.80 13.74
CA PHE A 520 24.01 -15.92 13.05
C PHE A 520 24.17 -17.32 12.49
N GLU A 521 24.90 -17.45 11.40
CA GLU A 521 25.16 -18.76 10.78
C GLU A 521 25.93 -19.67 11.74
N ARG A 522 26.75 -19.06 12.59
CA ARG A 522 27.48 -19.72 13.67
C ARG A 522 27.86 -18.70 14.74
N LEU A 523 27.62 -19.03 16.00
CA LEU A 523 28.12 -18.29 17.15
C LEU A 523 28.34 -19.26 18.30
N GLU A 524 29.58 -19.69 18.49
CA GLU A 524 29.93 -20.71 19.48
C GLU A 524 31.29 -20.41 20.13
N GLU A 525 31.57 -21.10 21.23
CA GLU A 525 32.86 -21.03 21.90
C GLU A 525 33.92 -21.82 21.11
N MET A 526 35.14 -21.28 21.02
CA MET A 526 36.28 -22.01 20.47
C MET A 526 36.66 -23.16 21.42
N PRO A 527 37.03 -24.34 20.89
CA PRO A 527 37.47 -25.46 21.71
C PRO A 527 38.66 -25.10 22.62
#